data_AF-A0A1S1HBK8-F1
#
_entry.id   AF-A0A1S1HBK8-F1
#
_cell.length_a   1.000
_cell.length_b   1.000
_cell.length_c   1.000
_cell.angle_alpha   90.00
_cell.angle_beta   90.00
_cell.angle_gamma   90.00
#
_symmetry.space_group_name_H-M   'P 1'
#
loop_
_entity.id
_entity.type
_entity.pdbx_description
1 polymer ?
#
loop_
_entity_poly.entity_id
_entity_poly.type
_entity_poly.pdbx_seq_one_letter_code
_entity_poly.pdbx_strand_id
1 'polypeptide(L)'
;MTQGKTLIIALVTLVIGFGAGFILRPVIAPVEPTAAVASPPPAAAAPAEPRGKQYFAAHLDEARQVLTQCAKGSVRGDECFNAEMAVTEADGRARHKRFFGN
;
A
#
# COMPACT_ATOMS: atom_id res chain seq x y z
N MET A 1 -14.21 20.76 38.52
CA MET A 1 -13.83 21.50 37.29
C MET A 1 -12.50 21.05 36.67
N THR A 2 -11.96 19.87 37.02
CA THR A 2 -10.64 19.39 36.57
C THR A 2 -10.72 18.33 35.46
N GLN A 3 -11.79 17.54 35.43
CA GLN A 3 -11.99 16.43 34.47
C GLN A 3 -12.27 16.89 33.03
N GLY A 4 -13.01 17.99 32.85
CA GLY A 4 -13.23 18.56 31.52
C GLY A 4 -11.95 19.13 30.92
N LYS A 5 -11.10 19.74 31.76
CA LYS A 5 -9.82 20.31 31.32
C LYS A 5 -8.82 19.24 30.91
N THR A 6 -8.75 18.12 31.63
CA THR A 6 -7.88 16.99 31.25
C THR A 6 -8.32 16.32 29.96
N LEU A 7 -9.63 16.14 29.74
CA LEU A 7 -10.16 15.60 28.48
C LEU A 7 -9.85 16.50 27.28
N ILE A 8 -9.99 17.81 27.43
CA ILE A 8 -9.66 18.77 26.36
C ILE A 8 -8.17 18.72 26.03
N ILE A 9 -7.29 18.68 27.03
CA ILE A 9 -5.84 18.58 26.82
C ILE A 9 -5.48 17.27 26.10
N ALA A 10 -6.09 16.14 26.48
CA ALA A 10 -5.87 14.86 25.83
C ALA A 10 -6.32 14.86 24.35
N LEU A 11 -7.47 15.47 24.04
CA LEU A 11 -7.95 15.58 22.67
C LEU A 11 -7.05 16.49 21.81
N VAL A 12 -6.64 17.64 22.33
CA VAL A 12 -5.75 18.57 21.61
C VAL A 12 -4.41 17.90 21.30
N THR A 13 -3.82 17.21 22.27
CA THR A 13 -2.54 16.50 22.05
C THR A 13 -2.68 15.35 21.04
N LEU A 14 -3.79 14.61 21.05
CA LEU A 14 -4.07 13.56 20.06
C LEU A 14 -4.15 14.12 18.63
N VAL A 15 -4.90 15.21 18.42
CA VAL A 15 -5.07 15.81 17.09
C VAL A 15 -3.75 16.37 16.57
N ILE A 16 -2.96 17.05 17.42
CA ILE A 16 -1.65 17.58 17.03
C ILE A 16 -0.69 16.44 16.68
N GLY A 17 -0.63 15.38 17.50
CA GLY A 17 0.24 14.23 17.23
C GLY A 17 -0.13 13.49 15.95
N PHE A 18 -1.42 13.24 15.73
CA PHE A 18 -1.91 12.55 14.53
C PHE A 18 -1.75 13.42 13.27
N GLY A 19 -2.06 14.72 13.36
CA GLY A 19 -1.89 15.67 12.27
C GLY A 19 -0.42 15.85 11.88
N ALA A 20 0.46 16.05 12.87
CA ALA A 20 1.90 16.15 12.61
C ALA A 20 2.46 14.86 12.00
N GLY A 21 2.07 13.68 12.52
CA GLY A 21 2.49 12.39 11.97
C GLY A 21 1.96 12.11 10.56
N PHE A 22 0.81 12.67 10.19
CA PHE A 22 0.26 12.59 8.83
C PHE A 22 0.98 13.53 7.85
N ILE A 23 1.34 14.75 8.29
CA ILE A 23 2.11 15.71 7.48
C ILE A 23 3.56 15.25 7.31
N LEU A 24 4.17 14.69 8.36
CA LEU A 24 5.53 14.13 8.35
C LEU A 24 5.58 12.72 7.75
N ARG A 25 4.44 12.12 7.40
CA ARG A 25 4.43 10.85 6.69
C ARG A 25 5.05 11.13 5.32
N PRO A 26 6.24 10.58 5.02
CA PRO A 26 6.84 10.77 3.72
C PRO A 26 5.84 10.26 2.71
N VAL A 27 5.47 11.11 1.75
CA VAL A 27 4.76 10.70 0.56
C VAL A 27 5.66 9.66 -0.11
N ILE A 28 5.37 8.39 0.13
CA ILE A 28 5.93 7.27 -0.63
C ILE A 28 5.22 7.30 -1.99
N ALA A 29 5.38 8.38 -2.74
CA ALA A 29 5.20 8.35 -4.17
C ALA A 29 6.50 7.78 -4.72
N PRO A 30 6.46 6.78 -5.62
CA PRO A 30 7.66 6.41 -6.35
C PRO A 30 8.18 7.67 -7.05
N VAL A 31 9.43 8.01 -6.78
CA VAL A 31 10.16 9.02 -7.56
C VAL A 31 10.21 8.46 -8.97
N GLU A 32 9.46 9.06 -9.90
CA GLU A 32 9.68 8.76 -11.31
C GLU A 32 11.15 9.08 -11.61
N PRO A 33 11.95 8.11 -12.07
CA PRO A 33 13.34 8.38 -12.40
C PRO A 33 13.33 9.32 -13.60
N THR A 34 13.59 10.60 -13.34
CA THR A 34 14.03 11.58 -14.33
C THR A 34 15.06 10.88 -15.20
N ALA A 35 14.74 10.68 -16.48
CA ALA A 35 15.55 9.93 -17.42
C ALA A 35 16.93 10.59 -17.55
N ALA A 36 17.89 10.11 -16.76
CA ALA A 36 19.30 10.39 -16.96
C ALA A 36 19.75 9.55 -18.15
N VAL A 37 19.97 10.23 -19.28
CA VAL A 37 20.56 9.65 -20.48
C VAL A 37 22.00 9.25 -20.14
N ALA A 38 22.24 7.95 -19.96
CA ALA A 38 23.57 7.36 -19.98
C ALA A 38 23.48 5.95 -20.60
N SER A 39 24.43 5.69 -21.51
CA SER A 39 24.67 4.53 -22.38
C SER A 39 24.15 3.15 -21.92
N PRO A 40 23.76 2.26 -22.86
CA PRO A 40 23.04 1.02 -22.56
C PRO A 40 23.93 0.03 -21.78
N PRO A 41 23.55 -0.35 -20.55
CA PRO A 41 24.05 -1.55 -19.90
C PRO A 41 23.39 -2.78 -20.56
N PRO A 42 23.93 -4.01 -20.37
CA PRO A 42 23.29 -5.22 -20.88
C PRO A 42 21.85 -5.25 -20.39
N ALA A 43 20.92 -5.60 -21.29
CA ALA A 43 19.49 -5.61 -21.05
C ALA A 43 19.14 -6.48 -19.83
N ALA A 44 19.12 -5.88 -18.65
CA ALA A 44 18.35 -6.38 -17.53
C ALA A 44 16.89 -6.32 -18.00
N ALA A 45 16.17 -7.43 -17.84
CA ALA A 45 14.74 -7.50 -18.09
C ALA A 45 14.10 -6.24 -17.52
N ALA A 46 13.47 -5.44 -18.39
CA ALA A 46 12.77 -4.24 -17.98
C ALA A 46 11.89 -4.62 -16.78
N PRO A 47 11.90 -3.84 -15.67
CA PRO A 47 10.97 -4.09 -14.59
C PRO A 47 9.59 -4.07 -15.22
N ALA A 48 8.89 -5.21 -15.17
CA ALA A 48 7.57 -5.33 -15.73
C ALA A 48 6.75 -4.17 -15.16
N GLU A 49 6.14 -3.39 -16.05
CA GLU A 49 5.34 -2.22 -15.66
C GLU A 49 4.37 -2.65 -14.56
N PRO A 50 4.28 -1.90 -13.44
CA PRO A 50 3.63 -2.41 -12.24
C PRO A 50 2.20 -2.79 -12.57
N ARG A 51 1.91 -4.10 -12.49
CA ARG A 51 0.59 -4.61 -12.85
C ARG A 51 -0.46 -3.93 -11.99
N GLY A 52 -1.47 -3.38 -12.64
CA GLY A 52 -2.54 -2.68 -11.97
C GLY A 52 -3.37 -3.61 -11.09
N LYS A 53 -4.05 -3.06 -10.08
CA LYS A 53 -4.99 -3.78 -9.21
C LYS A 53 -5.99 -4.65 -9.99
N GLN A 54 -6.46 -4.15 -11.15
CA GLN A 54 -7.43 -4.83 -12.02
C GLN A 54 -6.91 -6.19 -12.51
N TYR A 55 -5.61 -6.28 -12.81
CA TYR A 55 -4.98 -7.53 -13.21
C TYR A 55 -4.99 -8.54 -12.05
N PHE A 56 -4.56 -8.10 -10.86
CA PHE A 56 -4.56 -8.96 -9.67
C PHE A 56 -5.95 -9.37 -9.19
N ALA A 57 -6.97 -8.54 -9.43
CA ALA A 57 -8.36 -8.90 -9.16
C ALA A 57 -8.83 -10.10 -10.01
N ALA A 58 -8.33 -10.24 -11.24
CA ALA A 58 -8.56 -11.41 -12.09
C ALA A 58 -7.63 -12.58 -11.76
N HIS A 59 -6.43 -12.28 -11.23
CA HIS A 59 -5.36 -13.25 -10.95
C HIS A 59 -4.97 -13.27 -9.47
N LEU A 60 -5.89 -13.69 -8.59
CA LEU A 60 -5.68 -13.64 -7.13
C LEU A 60 -4.58 -14.58 -6.63
N ASP A 61 -4.40 -15.74 -7.27
CA ASP A 61 -3.34 -16.68 -6.88
C ASP A 61 -1.95 -16.13 -7.21
N GLU A 62 -1.86 -15.41 -8.31
CA GLU A 62 -0.64 -14.70 -8.71
C GLU A 62 -0.38 -13.51 -7.79
N ALA A 63 -1.42 -12.79 -7.36
CA ALA A 63 -1.31 -11.72 -6.37
C ALA A 63 -0.73 -12.21 -5.04
N ARG A 64 -1.12 -13.41 -4.57
CA ARG A 64 -0.56 -14.04 -3.35
C ARG A 64 0.91 -14.40 -3.50
N GLN A 65 1.32 -14.85 -4.69
CA GLN A 65 2.74 -15.10 -4.98
C GLN A 65 3.55 -13.81 -4.96
N VAL A 66 3.01 -12.73 -5.56
CA VAL A 66 3.64 -11.41 -5.55
C VAL A 66 3.78 -10.90 -4.11
N LEU A 67 2.78 -11.06 -3.24
CA LEU A 67 2.91 -10.70 -1.82
C LEU A 67 4.01 -11.48 -1.10
N THR A 68 4.22 -12.75 -1.46
CA THR A 68 5.32 -13.56 -0.92
C THR A 68 6.69 -13.03 -1.40
N GLN A 69 6.76 -12.52 -2.63
CA GLN A 69 7.95 -11.86 -3.18
C GLN A 69 8.17 -10.47 -2.55
N CYS A 70 7.10 -9.73 -2.26
CA CYS A 70 7.13 -8.47 -1.50
C CYS A 70 7.69 -8.68 -0.09
N ALA A 71 7.27 -9.74 0.60
CA ALA A 71 7.80 -10.09 1.93
C ALA A 71 9.29 -10.45 1.91
N LYS A 72 9.79 -11.01 0.80
CA LYS A 72 11.21 -11.30 0.58
C LYS A 72 12.01 -10.07 0.12
N GLY A 73 11.34 -8.94 -0.12
CA GLY A 73 11.93 -7.71 -0.62
C GLY A 73 12.36 -7.75 -2.09
N SER A 74 11.96 -8.78 -2.84
CA SER A 74 12.31 -8.93 -4.26
C SER A 74 11.42 -8.12 -5.20
N VAL A 75 10.24 -7.72 -4.73
CA VAL A 75 9.32 -6.79 -5.42
C VAL A 75 9.01 -5.68 -4.44
N ARG A 76 9.04 -4.42 -4.88
CA ARG A 76 8.76 -3.23 -4.04
C ARG A 76 8.00 -2.18 -4.85
N GLY A 77 7.25 -1.33 -4.16
CA GLY A 77 6.48 -0.25 -4.78
C GLY A 77 5.06 -0.67 -5.14
N ASP A 78 4.53 -0.09 -6.21
CA ASP A 78 3.10 -0.14 -6.53
C ASP A 78 2.58 -1.54 -6.84
N GLU A 79 3.42 -2.47 -7.31
CA GLU A 79 3.02 -3.88 -7.50
C GLU A 79 2.60 -4.55 -6.19
N CYS A 80 3.35 -4.33 -5.10
CA CYS A 80 3.01 -4.90 -3.80
C CYS A 80 1.71 -4.32 -3.27
N PHE A 81 1.55 -3.00 -3.40
CA PHE A 81 0.35 -2.29 -2.98
C PHE A 81 -0.88 -2.74 -3.77
N ASN A 82 -0.76 -2.86 -5.09
CA ASN A 82 -1.84 -3.27 -5.97
C ASN A 82 -2.25 -4.73 -5.73
N ALA A 83 -1.28 -5.63 -5.53
CA ALA A 83 -1.53 -7.03 -5.20
C ALA A 83 -2.20 -7.17 -3.82
N GLU A 84 -1.73 -6.43 -2.82
CA GLU A 84 -2.30 -6.45 -1.46
C GLU A 84 -3.75 -5.95 -1.46
N MET A 85 -4.01 -4.86 -2.17
CA MET A 85 -5.36 -4.29 -2.24
C MET A 85 -6.34 -5.26 -2.93
N ALA A 86 -5.90 -5.94 -4.00
CA ALA A 86 -6.71 -6.93 -4.70
C ALA A 86 -7.04 -8.16 -3.83
N VAL A 87 -6.04 -8.70 -3.12
CA VAL A 87 -6.23 -9.85 -2.21
C VAL A 87 -7.14 -9.48 -1.04
N THR A 88 -6.93 -8.32 -0.43
CA THR A 88 -7.72 -7.86 0.71
C THR A 88 -9.18 -7.63 0.33
N GLU A 89 -9.45 -7.04 -0.85
CA GLU A 89 -10.81 -6.85 -1.33
C GLU A 89 -11.50 -8.19 -1.63
N ALA A 90 -10.78 -9.13 -2.26
CA ALA A 90 -11.31 -10.45 -2.56
C ALA A 90 -11.62 -11.25 -1.28
N ASP A 91 -10.71 -11.25 -0.32
CA ASP A 91 -10.92 -11.90 0.99
C ASP A 91 -12.04 -11.22 1.77
N GLY A 92 -12.12 -9.88 1.74
CA GLY A 92 -13.21 -9.11 2.32
C GLY A 92 -14.56 -9.49 1.71
N ARG A 93 -14.64 -9.61 0.38
CA ARG A 93 -15.84 -10.03 -0.35
C ARG A 93 -16.22 -11.48 -0.04
N ALA A 94 -15.24 -12.38 0.04
CA ALA A 94 -15.47 -13.79 0.38
C ALA A 94 -15.99 -13.94 1.81
N ARG A 95 -15.39 -13.22 2.76
CA ARG A 95 -15.86 -13.17 4.15
C ARG A 95 -17.25 -12.55 4.22
N HIS A 96 -17.47 -11.42 3.56
CA HIS A 96 -18.78 -10.77 3.49
C HIS A 96 -19.84 -11.74 2.96
N LYS A 97 -19.57 -12.44 1.85
CA LYS A 97 -20.49 -13.45 1.32
C LYS A 97 -20.74 -14.60 2.30
N ARG A 98 -19.72 -15.04 3.03
CA ARG A 98 -19.87 -16.07 4.08
C ARG A 98 -20.71 -15.57 5.27
N PHE A 99 -20.62 -14.29 5.61
CA PHE A 99 -21.35 -13.69 6.73
C PHE A 99 -22.78 -13.26 6.35
N PHE A 100 -22.99 -12.74 5.14
CA PHE A 100 -24.25 -12.13 4.71
C PHE A 100 -25.00 -12.94 3.64
N GLY A 101 -24.43 -14.04 3.15
CA GLY A 101 -25.14 -15.07 2.38
C GLY A 101 -25.63 -14.68 0.98
N ASN A 102 -25.43 -13.44 0.54
CA ASN A 102 -25.95 -12.92 -0.74
C ASN A 102 -24.81 -12.44 -1.65
#